data_AF-F3ZMZ0-F1
#
_entry.id   AF-F3ZMZ0-F1
#
_cell.length_a   1.000
_cell.length_b   1.000
_cell.length_c   1.000
_cell.angle_alpha   90.00
_cell.angle_beta   90.00
_cell.angle_gamma   90.00
#
_symmetry.space_group_name_H-M   'P 1'
#
loop_
_entity.id
_entity.type
_entity.pdbx_description
1 polymer ?
#
loop_
_entity_poly.entity_id
_entity_poly.type
_entity_poly.pdbx_seq_one_letter_code
_entity_poly.pdbx_strand_id
1 'polypeptide(L)'
;MRDYHTVSDYRGRPLLAAAVNAKGTQRLTGPAKYTHITQRFYLQDAVFLAAIEGPAHFITTLENAVRHPAFPLALGRRSCVPAQPLVLGQRTGPLEEVLRAEPWHVTDAVRKRWGRRNGNAAHVDLPLTLDDPAGDDTREDLPLSFAPTSRAYTSRRVRHTYAAAPTGLTPHPDQPPSTGGHDPFALLGW
;
A
#
# COMPACT_ATOMS: atom_id res chain seq x y z
N MET A 1 3.06 -12.50 1.87
CA MET A 1 4.03 -13.37 1.17
C MET A 1 5.46 -13.03 1.55
N ARG A 2 6.31 -14.03 1.80
CA ARG A 2 7.76 -13.87 1.96
C ARG A 2 8.46 -14.32 0.69
N ASP A 3 9.32 -13.46 0.17
CA ASP A 3 10.07 -13.69 -1.06
C ASP A 3 11.58 -13.63 -0.80
N TYR A 4 12.28 -14.70 -1.19
CA TYR A 4 13.72 -14.86 -0.97
C TYR A 4 14.48 -14.35 -2.19
N HIS A 5 15.15 -13.22 -2.04
CA HIS A 5 15.97 -12.63 -3.08
C HIS A 5 17.44 -12.92 -2.84
N THR A 6 18.03 -13.76 -3.69
CA THR A 6 19.48 -13.94 -3.76
C THR A 6 20.04 -12.99 -4.81
N VAL A 7 20.96 -12.12 -4.39
CA VAL A 7 21.71 -11.24 -5.30
C VAL A 7 23.15 -11.72 -5.40
N SER A 8 23.71 -11.64 -6.60
CA SER A 8 25.10 -11.92 -6.90
C SER A 8 25.66 -10.83 -7.81
N ASP A 9 26.99 -10.70 -7.83
CA ASP A 9 27.65 -9.90 -8.86
C ASP A 9 27.63 -10.68 -10.18
N TYR A 10 27.16 -10.05 -11.25
CA TYR A 10 27.02 -10.69 -12.56
C TYR A 10 28.37 -11.11 -13.17
N ARG A 11 29.49 -10.54 -12.70
CA ARG A 11 30.84 -10.89 -13.14
C ARG A 11 31.46 -12.01 -12.30
N GLY A 12 30.72 -12.56 -11.33
CA GLY A 12 31.19 -13.61 -10.43
C GLY A 12 32.22 -13.15 -9.42
N ARG A 13 32.31 -11.85 -9.13
CA ARG A 13 33.25 -11.32 -8.12
C ARG A 13 32.67 -11.44 -6.71
N PRO A 14 33.51 -11.50 -5.66
CA PRO A 14 33.04 -11.35 -4.29
C PRO A 14 32.27 -10.03 -4.13
N LEU A 15 31.22 -10.06 -3.30
CA LEU A 15 30.40 -8.89 -3.05
C LEU A 15 31.18 -7.82 -2.27
N LEU A 16 30.68 -6.58 -2.35
CA LEU A 16 31.18 -5.47 -1.54
C LEU A 16 30.69 -5.60 -0.09
N ALA A 17 31.58 -5.32 0.85
CA ALA A 17 31.30 -5.19 2.27
C ALA A 17 30.74 -3.80 2.57
N ALA A 18 29.96 -3.69 3.64
CA ALA A 18 29.48 -2.40 4.14
C ALA A 18 30.64 -1.48 4.59
N ALA A 19 31.75 -2.08 5.06
CA ALA A 19 32.93 -1.35 5.48
C ALA A 19 33.67 -0.71 4.29
N VAL A 20 34.07 0.54 4.49
CA VAL A 20 34.88 1.32 3.53
C VAL A 20 36.34 1.40 3.98
N ASN A 21 37.26 1.60 3.03
CA ASN A 21 38.65 1.95 3.33
C ASN A 21 38.80 3.44 3.67
N ALA A 22 40.02 3.89 3.99
CA ALA A 22 40.31 5.30 4.30
C ALA A 22 39.97 6.29 3.16
N LYS A 23 39.77 5.80 1.93
CA LYS A 23 39.34 6.59 0.76
C LYS A 23 37.83 6.55 0.54
N GLY A 24 37.05 5.96 1.46
CA GLY A 24 35.60 5.83 1.34
C GLY A 24 35.13 4.75 0.36
N THR A 25 36.03 3.94 -0.22
CA THR A 25 35.66 2.86 -1.14
C THR A 25 35.29 1.60 -0.38
N GLN A 26 34.16 0.98 -0.71
CA GLN A 26 33.76 -0.31 -0.14
C GLN A 26 34.80 -1.40 -0.46
N ARG A 27 35.16 -2.18 0.56
CA ARG A 27 36.05 -3.34 0.40
C ARG A 27 35.27 -4.56 -0.09
N LEU A 28 35.95 -5.60 -0.56
CA LEU A 28 35.31 -6.91 -0.79
C LEU A 28 35.00 -7.59 0.56
N THR A 29 33.98 -8.44 0.60
CA THR A 29 33.66 -9.26 1.78
C THR A 29 34.81 -10.21 2.14
N GLY A 30 35.11 -10.32 3.44
CA GLY A 30 35.99 -11.36 4.00
C GLY A 30 35.22 -12.20 5.05
N PRO A 31 35.17 -13.53 4.93
CA PRO A 31 35.56 -14.35 3.77
C PRO A 31 34.76 -13.97 2.50
N ALA A 32 35.24 -14.38 1.32
CA ALA A 32 34.59 -14.06 0.04
C ALA A 32 33.16 -14.61 0.01
N LYS A 33 32.17 -13.72 -0.12
CA LYS A 33 30.76 -14.06 -0.32
C LYS A 33 30.39 -13.68 -1.74
N TYR A 34 29.91 -14.64 -2.52
CA TYR A 34 29.48 -14.42 -3.91
C TYR A 34 27.99 -14.12 -4.03
N THR A 35 27.23 -14.42 -2.97
CA THR A 35 25.80 -14.20 -2.90
C THR A 35 25.43 -13.50 -1.60
N HIS A 36 24.36 -12.72 -1.64
CA HIS A 36 23.72 -12.15 -0.48
C HIS A 36 22.22 -12.40 -0.56
N ILE A 37 21.64 -12.84 0.55
CA ILE A 37 20.21 -13.14 0.62
C ILE A 37 19.53 -11.97 1.33
N THR A 38 18.53 -11.40 0.68
CA THR A 38 17.57 -10.49 1.30
C THR A 38 16.20 -11.14 1.34
N GLN A 39 15.51 -11.00 2.46
CA GLN A 39 14.14 -11.48 2.62
C GLN A 39 13.21 -10.29 2.52
N ARG A 40 12.28 -10.34 1.58
CA ARG A 40 11.37 -9.23 1.30
C ARG A 40 9.95 -9.71 1.49
N PHE A 41 9.16 -8.91 2.20
CA PHE A 41 7.76 -9.18 2.44
C PHE A 41 6.90 -8.34 1.50
N TYR A 42 5.85 -8.97 0.97
CA TYR A 42 4.88 -8.38 0.05
C TYR A 42 3.46 -8.72 0.51
N LEU A 43 2.55 -7.77 0.34
CA LEU A 43 1.11 -8.04 0.34
C LEU A 43 0.71 -8.62 -1.02
N GLN A 44 -0.18 -9.60 -1.01
CA GLN A 44 -0.71 -10.26 -2.21
C GLN A 44 -2.23 -10.19 -2.20
N ASP A 45 -2.83 -10.16 -3.38
CA ASP A 45 -4.29 -10.14 -3.59
C ASP A 45 -5.02 -9.05 -2.79
N ALA A 46 -4.34 -7.92 -2.57
CA ALA A 46 -4.86 -6.76 -1.85
C ALA A 46 -5.25 -5.64 -2.83
N VAL A 47 -6.34 -4.93 -2.51
CA VAL A 47 -6.80 -3.73 -3.21
C VAL A 47 -6.83 -2.57 -2.22
N PHE A 48 -6.25 -1.44 -2.63
CA PHE A 48 -6.27 -0.20 -1.86
C PHE A 48 -6.96 0.89 -2.66
N LEU A 49 -7.74 1.72 -1.97
CA LEU A 49 -8.26 2.96 -2.50
C LEU A 49 -7.49 4.11 -1.83
N ALA A 50 -7.00 5.04 -2.64
CA ALA A 50 -6.35 6.26 -2.16
C ALA A 50 -7.07 7.48 -2.76
N ALA A 51 -7.35 8.47 -1.92
CA ALA A 51 -7.83 9.78 -2.35
C ALA A 51 -6.80 10.84 -1.97
N ILE A 52 -6.70 11.87 -2.81
CA ILE A 52 -5.86 13.04 -2.57
C ILE A 52 -6.75 14.26 -2.70
N GLU A 53 -6.72 15.13 -1.69
CA GLU A 53 -7.45 16.39 -1.67
C GLU A 53 -6.52 17.56 -1.94
N GLY A 54 -7.01 18.54 -2.70
CA GLY A 54 -6.26 19.74 -2.99
C GLY A 54 -6.95 20.62 -4.03
N PRO A 55 -6.32 21.73 -4.44
CA PRO A 55 -6.86 22.62 -5.45
C PRO A 55 -7.13 21.88 -6.78
N ALA A 56 -8.25 22.18 -7.44
CA ALA A 56 -8.71 21.44 -8.62
C ALA A 56 -7.67 21.36 -9.76
N HIS A 57 -6.92 22.45 -9.98
CA HIS A 57 -5.86 22.49 -10.99
C HIS A 57 -4.70 21.53 -10.66
N PHE A 58 -4.38 21.37 -9.37
CA PHE A 58 -3.35 20.47 -8.90
C PHE A 58 -3.78 19.01 -9.02
N ILE A 59 -5.01 18.69 -8.60
CA ILE A 59 -5.58 17.34 -8.77
C ILE A 59 -5.64 16.94 -10.24
N THR A 60 -6.03 17.86 -11.13
CA THR A 60 -6.04 17.61 -12.58
C THR A 60 -4.64 17.34 -13.13
N THR A 61 -3.63 18.09 -12.64
CA THR A 61 -2.23 17.88 -13.02
C THR A 61 -1.74 16.50 -12.58
N LEU A 62 -2.05 16.09 -11.34
CA LEU A 62 -1.69 14.77 -10.81
C LEU A 62 -2.35 13.63 -11.59
N GLU A 63 -3.65 13.73 -11.88
CA GLU A 63 -4.35 12.74 -12.69
C GLU A 63 -3.69 12.57 -14.06
N ASN A 64 -3.37 13.68 -14.74
CA ASN A 64 -2.69 13.63 -16.04
C ASN A 64 -1.32 12.92 -15.92
N ALA A 65 -0.51 13.28 -14.92
CA ALA A 65 0.80 12.68 -14.70
C ALA A 65 0.73 11.16 -14.42
N VAL A 66 -0.31 10.67 -13.75
CA VAL A 66 -0.52 9.24 -13.51
C VAL A 66 -0.99 8.52 -14.78
N ARG A 67 -1.82 9.16 -15.60
CA ARG A 67 -2.29 8.60 -16.88
C ARG A 67 -1.21 8.59 -17.97
N HIS A 68 -0.29 9.56 -17.92
CA HIS A 68 0.80 9.74 -18.88
C HIS A 68 2.15 9.82 -18.16
N PRO A 69 2.58 8.73 -17.50
CA PRO A 69 3.73 8.79 -16.61
C PRO A 69 5.04 8.85 -17.39
N ALA A 70 5.91 9.78 -17.02
CA ALA A 70 7.26 9.91 -17.60
C ALA A 70 8.17 8.71 -17.24
N PHE A 71 7.85 7.98 -16.17
CA PHE A 71 8.56 6.79 -15.71
C PHE A 71 7.58 5.63 -15.46
N PRO A 72 7.98 4.36 -15.61
CA PRO A 72 7.13 3.23 -15.29
C PRO A 72 6.62 3.26 -13.84
N LEU A 73 5.31 3.09 -13.66
CA LEU A 73 4.67 3.07 -12.34
C LEU A 73 4.85 1.70 -11.66
N ALA A 74 4.97 1.72 -10.34
CA ALA A 74 5.09 0.52 -9.51
C ALA A 74 4.47 0.75 -8.12
N LEU A 75 3.87 -0.29 -7.54
CA LEU A 75 3.30 -0.26 -6.18
C LEU A 75 4.38 -0.67 -5.17
N GLY A 76 5.12 0.31 -4.67
CA GLY A 76 6.23 0.12 -3.74
C GLY A 76 7.53 -0.28 -4.42
N ARG A 77 7.66 -1.54 -4.86
CA ARG A 77 8.88 -2.04 -5.53
C ARG A 77 8.65 -2.18 -7.04
N ARG A 78 9.69 -1.96 -7.86
CA ARG A 78 9.62 -2.00 -9.34
C ARG A 78 9.05 -3.29 -9.94
N SER A 79 9.13 -4.41 -9.22
CA SER A 79 8.54 -5.69 -9.63
C SER A 79 7.02 -5.78 -9.44
N CYS A 80 6.42 -4.88 -8.66
CA CYS A 80 4.99 -4.84 -8.39
C CYS A 80 4.31 -3.86 -9.35
N VAL A 81 4.08 -4.32 -10.59
CA VAL A 81 3.40 -3.52 -11.63
C VAL A 81 1.92 -3.31 -11.23
N PRO A 82 1.38 -2.08 -11.29
CA PRO A 82 0.00 -1.82 -10.91
C PRO A 82 -0.99 -2.48 -11.89
N ALA A 83 -2.08 -3.02 -11.35
CA ALA A 83 -3.25 -3.40 -12.14
C ALA A 83 -4.01 -2.15 -12.60
N GLN A 84 -4.75 -2.27 -13.72
CA GLN A 84 -5.60 -1.21 -14.25
C GLN A 84 -7.08 -1.47 -13.92
N PRO A 85 -7.91 -0.42 -13.81
CA PRO A 85 -7.55 1.00 -13.88
C PRO A 85 -6.89 1.53 -12.60
N LEU A 86 -5.85 2.37 -12.73
CA LEU A 86 -5.19 3.01 -11.59
C LEU A 86 -5.88 4.29 -11.11
N VAL A 87 -6.57 4.99 -12.02
CA VAL A 87 -7.27 6.27 -11.74
C VAL A 87 -8.77 6.06 -11.89
N LEU A 88 -9.51 6.23 -10.79
CA LEU A 88 -10.97 6.10 -10.74
C LEU A 88 -11.73 7.41 -11.05
N GLY A 89 -10.98 8.51 -11.21
CA GLY A 89 -11.48 9.84 -11.55
C GLY A 89 -11.56 10.79 -10.36
N GLN A 90 -12.03 12.00 -10.62
CA GLN A 90 -12.17 13.06 -9.65
C GLN A 90 -13.56 13.07 -9.01
N ARG A 91 -13.65 13.62 -7.81
CA ARG A 91 -14.88 13.83 -7.03
C ARG A 91 -14.82 15.23 -6.42
N THR A 92 -15.97 15.78 -6.09
CA THR A 92 -16.08 17.05 -5.37
C THR A 92 -16.68 16.80 -4.00
N GLY A 93 -16.12 17.42 -2.96
CA GLY A 93 -16.56 17.30 -1.58
C GLY A 93 -15.39 17.00 -0.64
N PRO A 94 -15.66 16.94 0.68
CA PRO A 94 -14.65 16.58 1.68
C PRO A 94 -14.10 15.17 1.44
N LEU A 95 -12.78 14.99 1.56
CA LEU A 95 -12.10 13.72 1.24
C LEU A 95 -12.66 12.52 2.00
N GLU A 96 -12.93 12.67 3.30
CA GLU A 96 -13.44 11.58 4.13
C GLU A 96 -14.86 11.17 3.71
N GLU A 97 -15.73 12.12 3.37
CA GLU A 97 -17.08 11.83 2.87
C GLU A 97 -17.06 11.11 1.52
N VAL A 98 -16.21 11.59 0.61
CA VAL A 98 -16.01 10.97 -0.71
C VAL A 98 -15.50 9.54 -0.57
N LEU A 99 -14.47 9.31 0.26
CA LEU A 99 -13.93 7.98 0.49
C LEU A 99 -14.97 7.01 1.08
N ARG A 100 -15.80 7.49 2.00
CA ARG A 100 -16.87 6.69 2.62
C ARG A 100 -17.97 6.31 1.63
N ALA A 101 -18.18 7.11 0.59
CA ALA A 101 -19.18 6.86 -0.45
C ALA A 101 -18.69 5.93 -1.57
N GLU A 102 -17.38 5.65 -1.66
CA GLU A 102 -16.85 4.79 -2.71
C GLU A 102 -17.25 3.32 -2.51
N PRO A 103 -17.61 2.60 -3.58
CA PRO A 103 -18.05 1.22 -3.49
C PRO A 103 -16.88 0.29 -3.11
N TRP A 104 -17.23 -0.93 -2.70
CA TRP A 104 -16.23 -1.95 -2.42
C TRP A 104 -15.59 -2.48 -3.72
N HIS A 105 -14.36 -2.03 -3.99
CA HIS A 105 -13.57 -2.29 -5.21
C HIS A 105 -12.94 -3.70 -5.27
N VAL A 106 -13.71 -4.73 -5.01
CA VAL A 106 -13.29 -6.14 -5.18
C VAL A 106 -13.97 -6.78 -6.38
N THR A 107 -13.37 -7.85 -6.91
CA THR A 107 -14.00 -8.65 -7.97
C THR A 107 -15.23 -9.40 -7.44
N ASP A 108 -16.17 -9.72 -8.33
CA ASP A 108 -17.37 -10.48 -7.96
C ASP A 108 -17.06 -11.84 -7.34
N ALA A 109 -15.97 -12.48 -7.78
CA ALA A 109 -15.52 -13.75 -7.21
C ALA A 109 -15.09 -13.59 -5.74
N VAL A 110 -14.32 -12.54 -5.43
CA VAL A 110 -13.90 -12.23 -4.05
C VAL A 110 -15.11 -11.85 -3.20
N ARG A 111 -16.00 -11.00 -3.73
CA ARG A 111 -17.25 -10.60 -3.05
C ARG A 111 -18.12 -11.81 -2.69
N LYS A 112 -18.37 -12.71 -3.64
CA LYS A 112 -19.15 -13.96 -3.41
C LYS A 112 -18.46 -14.87 -2.39
N ARG A 113 -17.13 -15.04 -2.47
CA ARG A 113 -16.37 -15.86 -1.52
C ARG A 113 -16.41 -15.28 -0.11
N TRP A 114 -16.32 -13.96 0.02
CA TRP A 114 -16.47 -13.27 1.29
C TRP A 114 -17.90 -13.42 1.83
N GLY A 115 -18.91 -13.21 0.98
CA GLY A 115 -20.33 -13.35 1.35
C GLY A 115 -20.66 -14.72 1.94
N ARG A 116 -20.21 -15.81 1.29
CA ARG A 116 -20.37 -17.18 1.80
C ARG A 116 -19.81 -17.41 3.20
N ARG A 117 -18.79 -16.64 3.60
CA ARG A 117 -18.16 -16.73 4.93
C ARG A 117 -18.79 -15.80 5.96
N ASN A 118 -19.59 -14.82 5.53
CA ASN A 118 -20.11 -13.74 6.37
C ASN A 118 -21.63 -13.57 6.23
N GLY A 119 -22.37 -14.65 5.95
CA GLY A 119 -23.84 -14.62 5.86
C GLY A 119 -24.39 -13.69 4.78
N ASN A 120 -23.62 -13.41 3.73
CA ASN A 120 -23.93 -12.40 2.71
C ASN A 120 -24.28 -11.02 3.30
N ALA A 121 -23.58 -10.61 4.36
CA ALA A 121 -23.79 -9.32 5.01
C ALA A 121 -23.89 -8.17 3.99
N ALA A 122 -24.86 -7.28 4.20
CA ALA A 122 -25.16 -6.17 3.29
C ALA A 122 -24.06 -5.10 3.25
N HIS A 123 -23.24 -5.02 4.30
CA HIS A 123 -22.12 -4.08 4.41
C HIS A 123 -20.84 -4.81 4.84
N VAL A 124 -19.71 -4.24 4.50
CA VAL A 124 -18.39 -4.63 4.97
C VAL A 124 -17.68 -3.42 5.57
N ASP A 125 -17.07 -3.58 6.73
CA ASP A 125 -16.27 -2.52 7.34
C ASP A 125 -14.85 -2.55 6.75
N LEU A 126 -14.46 -1.44 6.14
CA LEU A 126 -13.17 -1.24 5.52
C LEU A 126 -12.31 -0.31 6.38
N PRO A 127 -11.07 -0.68 6.72
CA PRO A 127 -10.19 0.19 7.48
C PRO A 127 -9.80 1.42 6.65
N LEU A 128 -9.84 2.59 7.29
CA LEU A 128 -9.41 3.86 6.75
C LEU A 128 -8.27 4.42 7.59
N THR A 129 -7.28 4.99 6.91
CA THR A 129 -6.20 5.76 7.52
C THR A 129 -6.18 7.13 6.87
N LEU A 130 -6.38 8.17 7.67
CA LEU A 130 -6.52 9.55 7.20
C LEU A 130 -5.34 10.38 7.72
N ASP A 131 -4.85 11.28 6.88
CA ASP A 131 -3.98 12.37 7.33
C ASP A 131 -4.76 13.29 8.25
N ASP A 132 -4.33 13.41 9.50
CA ASP A 132 -5.03 14.19 10.51
C ASP A 132 -4.02 14.80 11.50
N PRO A 133 -3.81 16.12 11.48
CA PRO A 133 -2.94 16.80 12.45
C PRO A 133 -3.37 16.62 13.91
N ALA A 134 -4.61 16.24 14.17
CA ALA A 134 -5.15 15.89 15.49
C ALA A 134 -5.25 14.37 15.72
N GLY A 135 -4.73 13.56 14.79
CA GLY A 135 -4.68 12.11 14.90
C GLY A 135 -3.89 11.62 16.12
N ASP A 136 -4.24 10.42 16.59
CA ASP A 136 -3.70 9.78 17.78
C ASP A 136 -2.50 8.88 17.49
N ASP A 137 -2.20 8.62 16.21
CA ASP A 137 -1.06 7.83 15.78
C ASP A 137 -0.05 8.65 14.95
N THR A 138 1.22 8.29 15.04
CA THR A 138 2.34 8.96 14.37
C THR A 138 3.04 7.99 13.40
N ARG A 139 3.22 8.42 12.15
CA ARG A 139 3.91 7.64 11.10
C ARG A 139 5.12 8.39 10.56
N GLU A 140 6.25 7.70 10.46
CA GLU A 140 7.52 8.23 9.94
C GLU A 140 7.65 8.01 8.42
N ASP A 141 6.65 8.44 7.67
CA ASP A 141 6.54 8.18 6.22
C ASP A 141 6.38 9.45 5.37
N LEU A 142 6.40 10.66 5.98
CA LEU A 142 6.31 11.92 5.22
C LEU A 142 7.66 12.24 4.57
N PRO A 143 7.78 12.25 3.23
CA PRO A 143 9.09 12.38 2.58
C PRO A 143 9.63 13.81 2.64
N LEU A 144 10.89 13.95 3.06
CA LEU A 144 11.66 15.19 2.92
C LEU A 144 12.55 15.15 1.68
N SER A 145 13.07 13.97 1.33
CA SER A 145 13.92 13.76 0.16
C SER A 145 13.86 12.31 -0.31
N PHE A 146 13.75 12.11 -1.63
CA PHE A 146 13.87 10.82 -2.28
C PHE A 146 15.26 10.56 -2.88
N ALA A 147 16.21 11.50 -2.76
CA ALA A 147 17.54 11.36 -3.36
C ALA A 147 18.29 10.18 -2.72
N PRO A 148 18.93 9.27 -3.50
CA PRO A 148 19.56 8.07 -2.95
C PRO A 148 20.64 8.31 -1.89
N THR A 149 21.34 9.45 -1.95
CA THR A 149 22.43 9.83 -1.03
C THR A 149 21.97 10.61 0.19
N SER A 150 20.73 11.12 0.19
CA SER A 150 20.17 11.96 1.27
C SER A 150 18.69 11.67 1.47
N ARG A 151 18.30 10.40 1.36
CA ARG A 151 16.91 9.97 1.52
C ARG A 151 16.48 10.20 2.96
N ALA A 152 15.42 10.97 3.15
CA ALA A 152 14.97 11.40 4.47
C ALA A 152 13.44 11.49 4.53
N TYR A 153 12.93 11.19 5.72
CA TYR A 153 11.52 11.20 6.06
C TYR A 153 11.34 11.91 7.40
N THR A 154 10.15 12.43 7.64
CA THR A 154 9.71 12.97 8.92
C THR A 154 8.37 12.36 9.31
N SER A 155 7.86 12.75 10.47
CA SER A 155 6.61 12.24 10.99
C SER A 155 5.40 13.02 10.48
N ARG A 156 4.28 12.32 10.35
CA ARG A 156 2.93 12.90 10.24
C ARG A 156 2.01 12.22 11.24
N ARG A 157 0.94 12.91 11.63
CA ARG A 157 -0.12 12.32 12.45
C ARG A 157 -1.23 11.79 11.56
N VAL A 158 -1.73 10.62 11.93
CA VAL A 158 -2.80 9.93 11.22
C VAL A 158 -3.89 9.52 12.21
N ARG A 159 -5.11 9.41 11.70
CA ARG A 159 -6.24 8.85 12.44
C ARG A 159 -6.73 7.59 11.74
N HIS A 160 -6.97 6.55 12.53
CA HIS A 160 -7.57 5.31 12.05
C HIS A 160 -9.09 5.31 12.30
N THR A 161 -9.85 4.85 11.32
CA THR A 161 -11.31 4.69 11.41
C THR A 161 -11.77 3.59 10.46
N TYR A 162 -13.07 3.40 10.33
CA TYR A 162 -13.67 2.41 9.43
C TYR A 162 -14.75 3.07 8.58
N ALA A 163 -14.94 2.57 7.36
CA ALA A 163 -16.08 2.90 6.50
C ALA A 163 -16.89 1.64 6.20
N ALA A 164 -18.20 1.72 6.40
CA ALA A 164 -19.12 0.68 5.99
C ALA A 164 -19.42 0.83 4.49
N ALA A 165 -18.93 -0.10 3.67
CA ALA A 165 -19.20 -0.12 2.24
C ALA A 165 -20.30 -1.15 1.91
N PRO A 166 -21.25 -0.82 1.01
CA PRO A 166 -22.27 -1.77 0.59
C PRO A 166 -21.63 -2.92 -0.18
N THR A 167 -21.98 -4.15 0.17
CA THR A 167 -21.48 -5.35 -0.53
C THR A 167 -22.29 -5.66 -1.78
N GLY A 168 -23.54 -5.17 -1.87
CA GLY A 168 -24.49 -5.54 -2.92
C GLY A 168 -24.98 -6.99 -2.82
N LEU A 169 -24.75 -7.67 -1.70
CA LEU A 169 -25.24 -9.01 -1.42
C LEU A 169 -26.56 -8.96 -0.65
N THR A 170 -27.40 -9.96 -0.86
CA THR A 170 -28.63 -10.16 -0.07
C THR A 170 -28.30 -11.01 1.16
N PRO A 171 -28.49 -10.47 2.39
CA PRO A 171 -28.24 -11.21 3.62
C PRO A 171 -28.99 -12.53 3.66
N HIS A 172 -28.33 -13.58 4.16
CA HIS A 172 -28.97 -14.87 4.34
C HIS A 172 -29.81 -14.83 5.62
N PRO A 173 -31.12 -15.13 5.57
CA PRO A 173 -32.01 -15.02 6.74
C PRO A 173 -31.54 -15.90 7.91
N ASP A 174 -30.95 -17.05 7.60
CA ASP A 174 -30.52 -18.05 8.60
C ASP A 174 -29.03 -17.95 9.01
N GLN A 175 -28.28 -16.95 8.53
CA GLN A 175 -26.88 -16.75 8.93
C GLN A 175 -26.68 -15.30 9.37
N PRO A 176 -26.55 -15.03 10.69
CA PRO A 176 -26.32 -13.68 11.16
C PRO A 176 -24.97 -13.16 10.61
N PRO A 177 -24.91 -11.90 10.16
CA PRO A 177 -23.68 -11.32 9.64
C PRO A 177 -22.62 -11.26 10.74
N SER A 178 -21.43 -11.81 10.48
CA SER A 178 -20.28 -11.77 11.39
C SER A 178 -19.53 -10.43 11.37
N THR A 179 -20.11 -9.40 10.74
CA THR A 179 -19.48 -8.07 10.59
C THR A 179 -19.50 -7.23 11.86
N GLY A 180 -20.12 -7.71 12.94
CA GLY A 180 -20.28 -6.96 14.20
C GLY A 180 -19.05 -6.90 15.12
N GLY A 181 -17.84 -7.19 14.62
CA GLY A 181 -16.63 -7.22 15.46
C GLY A 181 -15.48 -6.48 14.79
N HIS A 182 -14.91 -5.51 15.51
CA HIS A 182 -13.58 -4.98 15.22
C HIS A 182 -12.61 -6.17 15.11
N ASP A 183 -12.15 -6.48 13.90
CA ASP A 183 -11.05 -7.40 13.72
C ASP A 183 -9.75 -6.64 14.04
N PRO A 184 -9.10 -6.92 15.20
CA PRO A 184 -7.89 -6.22 15.60
C PRO A 184 -6.71 -6.51 14.65
N PHE A 185 -6.84 -7.50 13.76
CA PHE A 185 -5.85 -7.85 12.76
C PHE A 185 -6.17 -7.29 11.37
N ALA A 186 -7.30 -6.60 11.17
CA ALA A 186 -7.70 -6.06 9.86
C ALA A 186 -6.66 -5.09 9.28
N LEU A 187 -5.99 -4.31 10.13
CA LEU A 187 -4.91 -3.40 9.73
C LEU A 187 -3.56 -4.10 9.48
N LEU A 188 -3.40 -5.33 9.95
CA LEU A 188 -2.16 -6.10 9.81
C LEU A 188 -2.12 -6.85 8.47
N GLY A 189 -3.25 -7.04 7.80
CA GLY A 189 -3.34 -7.56 6.42
C GLY A 189 -2.92 -9.02 6.29
N TRP A 190 -3.25 -9.88 7.26
CA TRP A 190 -2.95 -11.32 7.28
C TRP A 190 -4.12 -12.16 6.81
#